data_AF-A0A9Q0WC31-F1
#
_entry.id   AF-A0A9Q0WC31-F1
#
_cell.length_a   1.000
_cell.length_b   1.000
_cell.length_c   1.000
_cell.angle_alpha   90.00
_cell.angle_beta   90.00
_cell.angle_gamma   90.00
#
_symmetry.space_group_name_H-M   'P 1'
#
loop_
_entity.id
_entity.type
_entity.pdbx_description
1 polymer ?
#
loop_
_entity_poly.entity_id
_entity_poly.type
_entity_poly.pdbx_seq_one_letter_code
_entity_poly.pdbx_strand_id
1 'polypeptide(L)'
;MTESLAMEDSEGSETEYRDAAQDDELVRRNPNPYANGRFKEVLILGQRFSYILCRTNQLFAARILQAVLGGVVLGTVFMNATNDSKRHKLQTQIGFFAYSLTFLLSPTAEGLPIFLQERRILERETSKGAYRVSSYVVSSTLVFFPFLLLVALLYSTSVYWLVGLRRTMDGFLYFSLVVWIVVLMSNSFVACFSALVPNFILGTSLIAGLVGSFFLFSGYFIAKDDMPKYWIFMHYLSLFKYPFECFMINEYGGEQGKRKCLKNIEGYCFLYGDEFLKKQGVEESHKWSNLAVMTGFVFGYRFLCFLILLFRSYRTRV
;
A
#
# COMPACT_ATOMS: atom_id res chain seq x y z
N MET A 1 44.51 52.78 -18.37
CA MET A 1 44.34 51.32 -18.23
C MET A 1 43.39 50.96 -17.09
N THR A 2 43.33 51.75 -16.01
CA THR A 2 42.38 51.59 -14.90
C THR A 2 40.96 52.09 -15.20
N GLU A 3 40.78 53.13 -16.03
CA GLU A 3 39.44 53.62 -16.41
C GLU A 3 38.70 52.71 -17.39
N SER A 4 39.41 51.98 -18.26
CA SER A 4 38.80 51.05 -19.21
C SER A 4 38.24 49.80 -18.52
N LEU A 5 38.92 49.31 -17.48
CA LEU A 5 38.47 48.16 -16.68
C LEU A 5 37.23 48.48 -15.84
N ALA A 6 37.14 49.70 -15.31
CA ALA A 6 35.96 50.15 -14.55
C ALA A 6 34.71 50.31 -15.42
N MET A 7 34.89 50.57 -16.72
CA MET A 7 33.79 50.73 -17.67
C MET A 7 33.24 49.36 -18.14
N GLU A 8 34.12 48.37 -18.37
CA GLU A 8 33.72 46.98 -18.69
C GLU A 8 32.97 46.30 -17.53
N ASP A 9 33.37 46.52 -16.27
CA ASP A 9 32.67 45.97 -15.10
C ASP A 9 31.27 46.58 -14.91
N SER A 10 31.09 47.86 -15.28
CA SER A 10 29.79 48.54 -15.23
C SER A 10 28.83 48.03 -16.31
N GLU A 11 29.32 47.82 -17.53
CA GLU A 11 28.51 47.27 -18.64
C GLU A 11 28.12 45.80 -18.39
N GLY A 12 29.02 45.00 -17.81
CA GLY A 12 28.72 43.62 -17.41
C GLY A 12 27.61 43.54 -16.36
N SER A 13 27.65 44.41 -15.36
CA SER A 13 26.64 44.46 -14.29
C SER A 13 25.27 44.92 -14.81
N GLU A 14 25.21 45.89 -15.72
CA GLU A 14 23.95 46.34 -16.33
C GLU A 14 23.32 45.28 -17.24
N THR A 15 24.15 44.49 -17.93
CA THR A 15 23.68 43.40 -18.79
C THR A 15 23.08 42.26 -17.97
N GLU A 16 23.74 41.87 -16.87
CA GLU A 16 23.24 40.85 -15.94
C GLU A 16 21.94 41.29 -15.24
N TYR A 17 21.82 42.58 -14.90
CA TYR A 17 20.59 43.15 -14.34
C TYR A 17 19.43 43.18 -15.35
N ARG A 18 19.73 43.46 -16.62
CA ARG A 18 18.74 43.43 -17.71
C ARG A 18 18.23 42.03 -17.98
N ASP A 19 19.13 41.04 -18.03
CA ASP A 19 18.75 39.64 -18.22
C ASP A 19 17.90 39.12 -17.04
N ALA A 20 18.25 39.49 -15.80
CA ALA A 20 17.45 39.14 -14.62
C ALA A 20 16.05 39.81 -14.61
N ALA A 21 15.95 41.06 -15.05
CA ALA A 21 14.66 41.78 -15.16
C ALA A 21 13.79 41.21 -16.28
N GLN A 22 14.40 40.75 -17.37
CA GLN A 22 13.70 40.18 -18.53
C GLN A 22 13.21 38.75 -18.25
N ASP A 23 13.95 37.97 -17.45
CA ASP A 23 13.49 36.68 -16.91
C ASP A 23 12.31 36.88 -15.93
N ASP A 24 12.32 37.90 -15.06
CA ASP A 24 11.21 38.18 -14.14
C ASP A 24 9.93 38.62 -14.89
N GLU A 25 10.06 39.37 -15.99
CA GLU A 25 8.93 39.70 -16.87
C GLU A 25 8.39 38.49 -17.65
N LEU A 26 9.25 37.60 -18.14
CA LEU A 26 8.84 36.36 -18.82
C LEU A 26 8.12 35.39 -17.87
N VAL A 27 8.56 35.30 -16.62
CA VAL A 27 7.91 34.51 -15.56
C VAL A 27 6.55 35.09 -15.19
N ARG A 28 6.41 36.43 -15.12
CA ARG A 28 5.12 37.10 -14.87
C ARG A 28 4.11 36.93 -16.00
N ARG A 29 4.57 36.77 -17.25
CA ARG A 29 3.70 36.67 -18.45
C ARG A 29 3.13 35.28 -18.69
N ASN A 30 3.66 34.23 -18.06
CA ASN A 30 3.28 32.86 -18.35
C ASN A 30 2.25 32.33 -17.32
N PRO A 31 0.97 32.15 -17.66
CA PRO A 31 -0.06 31.66 -16.73
C PRO A 31 0.16 30.21 -16.31
N ASN A 32 1.07 29.49 -16.99
CA ASN A 32 1.58 28.19 -16.56
C ASN A 32 3.05 28.31 -16.16
N PRO A 33 3.39 28.22 -14.86
CA PRO A 33 4.78 28.23 -14.40
C PRO A 33 5.54 26.93 -14.71
N TYR A 34 5.03 26.10 -15.62
CA TYR A 34 5.59 24.78 -15.96
C TYR A 34 5.68 24.63 -17.49
N ALA A 35 6.84 24.19 -17.97
CA ALA A 35 7.14 24.07 -19.40
C ALA A 35 6.40 22.92 -20.12
N ASN A 36 5.94 21.89 -19.38
CA ASN A 36 5.28 20.71 -19.94
C ASN A 36 3.82 20.57 -19.50
N GLY A 37 3.00 19.91 -20.31
CA GLY A 37 1.63 19.51 -19.94
C GLY A 37 1.62 18.37 -18.90
N ARG A 38 0.56 18.28 -18.09
CA ARG A 38 0.43 17.28 -16.99
C ARG A 38 0.64 15.84 -17.45
N PHE A 39 0.07 15.45 -18.60
CA PHE A 39 0.22 14.10 -19.13
C PHE A 39 1.65 13.76 -19.52
N LYS A 40 2.36 14.73 -20.11
CA LYS A 40 3.77 14.57 -20.51
C LYS A 40 4.67 14.46 -19.28
N GLU A 41 4.42 15.26 -18.23
CA GLU A 41 5.12 15.13 -16.95
C GLU A 41 4.90 13.73 -16.34
N VAL A 42 3.66 13.25 -16.27
CA VAL A 42 3.33 11.92 -15.72
C VAL A 42 4.04 10.81 -16.50
N LEU A 43 4.10 10.91 -17.83
CA LEU A 43 4.74 9.90 -18.67
C LEU A 43 6.27 9.88 -18.49
N ILE A 44 6.91 11.05 -18.47
CA ILE A 44 8.37 11.16 -18.25
C ILE A 44 8.74 10.66 -16.84
N LEU A 45 8.00 11.09 -15.82
CA LEU A 45 8.21 10.62 -14.45
C LEU A 45 7.91 9.13 -14.31
N GLY A 46 6.89 8.62 -15.00
CA GLY A 46 6.55 7.20 -15.04
C GLY A 46 7.68 6.36 -15.64
N GLN A 47 8.25 6.80 -16.77
CA GLN A 47 9.42 6.16 -17.37
C GLN A 47 10.62 6.18 -16.42
N ARG A 48 10.88 7.33 -15.76
CA ARG A 48 11.93 7.45 -14.74
C ARG A 48 11.73 6.45 -13.61
N PHE A 49 10.53 6.39 -13.03
CA PHE A 49 10.23 5.44 -11.95
C PHE A 49 10.35 4.00 -12.41
N SER A 50 9.84 3.66 -13.58
CA SER A 50 9.98 2.30 -14.13
C SER A 50 11.45 1.92 -14.29
N TYR A 51 12.28 2.81 -14.81
CA TYR A 51 13.71 2.57 -14.95
C TYR A 51 14.40 2.42 -13.58
N ILE A 52 14.04 3.24 -12.59
CA ILE A 52 14.56 3.12 -11.21
C ILE A 52 14.14 1.79 -10.57
N LEU A 53 12.89 1.36 -10.74
CA LEU A 53 12.43 0.07 -10.23
C LEU A 53 13.17 -1.09 -10.90
N CYS A 54 13.35 -1.06 -12.22
CA CYS A 54 14.06 -2.09 -12.96
C CYS A 54 15.58 -2.09 -12.69
N ARG A 55 16.18 -0.94 -12.34
CA ARG A 55 17.62 -0.85 -12.04
C ARG A 55 17.91 -1.22 -10.59
N THR A 56 16.99 -0.95 -9.67
CA THR A 56 17.12 -1.29 -8.24
C THR A 56 16.74 -2.76 -7.99
N ASN A 57 17.47 -3.67 -8.63
CA ASN A 57 17.19 -5.11 -8.60
C ASN A 57 17.18 -5.72 -7.19
N GLN A 58 17.97 -5.17 -6.26
CA GLN A 58 18.10 -5.73 -4.91
C GLN A 58 16.77 -5.69 -4.15
N LEU A 59 16.09 -4.53 -4.12
CA LEU A 59 14.81 -4.37 -3.42
C LEU A 59 13.70 -5.13 -4.13
N PHE A 60 13.66 -5.07 -5.46
CA PHE A 60 12.69 -5.82 -6.26
C PHE A 60 12.81 -7.34 -6.05
N ALA A 61 14.03 -7.87 -6.18
CA ALA A 61 14.32 -9.29 -5.98
C ALA A 61 14.04 -9.71 -4.54
N ALA A 62 14.39 -8.89 -3.54
CA ALA A 62 14.07 -9.18 -2.15
C ALA A 62 12.56 -9.33 -1.93
N ARG A 63 11.72 -8.45 -2.50
CA ARG A 63 10.26 -8.55 -2.38
C ARG A 63 9.68 -9.78 -3.07
N ILE A 64 10.17 -10.11 -4.26
CA ILE A 64 9.74 -11.33 -4.96
C ILE A 64 10.17 -12.57 -4.17
N LEU A 65 11.42 -12.60 -3.70
CA LEU A 65 11.95 -13.72 -2.94
C LEU A 65 11.19 -13.89 -1.62
N GLN A 66 10.93 -12.81 -0.89
CA GLN A 66 10.11 -12.82 0.33
C GLN A 66 8.69 -13.31 0.02
N ALA A 67 8.06 -12.85 -1.06
CA ALA A 67 6.71 -13.31 -1.42
C ALA A 67 6.67 -14.81 -1.75
N VAL A 68 7.63 -15.32 -2.53
CA VAL A 68 7.69 -16.74 -2.89
C VAL A 68 8.08 -17.59 -1.68
N LEU A 69 9.18 -17.29 -1.00
CA LEU A 69 9.63 -18.04 0.17
C LEU A 69 8.60 -18.00 1.30
N GLY A 70 8.04 -16.82 1.58
CA GLY A 70 7.00 -16.66 2.58
C GLY A 70 5.72 -17.42 2.23
N GLY A 71 5.29 -17.36 0.98
CA GLY A 71 4.14 -18.13 0.49
C GLY A 71 4.38 -19.65 0.57
N VAL A 72 5.58 -20.11 0.22
CA VAL A 72 5.96 -21.54 0.29
C VAL A 72 6.07 -22.01 1.74
N VAL A 73 6.80 -21.30 2.59
CA VAL A 73 6.95 -21.67 4.02
C VAL A 73 5.60 -21.65 4.72
N LEU A 74 4.79 -20.61 4.50
CA LEU A 74 3.46 -20.56 5.09
C LEU A 74 2.55 -21.66 4.53
N GLY A 75 2.64 -21.92 3.23
CA GLY A 75 1.90 -22.99 2.56
C GLY A 75 2.23 -24.37 3.13
N THR A 76 3.51 -24.71 3.28
CA THR A 76 3.95 -26.02 3.75
C THR A 76 3.64 -26.25 5.23
N VAL A 77 3.81 -25.24 6.08
CA VAL A 77 3.47 -25.33 7.51
C VAL A 77 1.98 -25.63 7.71
N PHE A 78 1.11 -25.02 6.91
CA PHE A 78 -0.34 -25.16 7.03
C PHE A 78 -0.97 -26.25 6.15
N MET A 79 -0.19 -26.91 5.27
CA MET A 79 -0.66 -27.96 4.35
C MET A 79 -1.35 -29.13 5.08
N ASN A 80 -0.75 -29.63 6.16
CA ASN A 80 -1.30 -30.75 6.92
C ASN A 80 -2.37 -30.33 7.94
N ALA A 81 -2.36 -29.06 8.37
CA ALA A 81 -3.34 -28.54 9.31
C ALA A 81 -4.77 -28.51 8.75
N THR A 82 -4.92 -28.37 7.42
CA THR A 82 -6.21 -28.42 6.74
C THR A 82 -6.73 -29.86 6.56
N ASN A 83 -5.86 -30.86 6.53
CA ASN A 83 -6.23 -32.26 6.25
C ASN A 83 -6.63 -33.05 7.49
N ASP A 84 -6.16 -32.65 8.68
CA ASP A 84 -6.43 -33.40 9.91
C ASP A 84 -7.84 -33.10 10.45
N SER A 85 -8.62 -34.14 10.74
CA SER A 85 -10.03 -34.06 11.17
C SER A 85 -10.20 -33.67 12.66
N LYS A 86 -9.22 -32.94 13.21
CA LYS A 86 -9.12 -32.63 14.65
C LYS A 86 -9.87 -31.34 14.99
N ARG A 87 -10.31 -31.25 16.25
CA ARG A 87 -11.06 -30.13 16.87
C ARG A 87 -10.49 -28.72 16.66
N HIS A 88 -9.23 -28.57 16.21
CA HIS A 88 -8.54 -27.27 16.08
C HIS A 88 -8.43 -26.71 14.66
N LYS A 89 -8.95 -27.41 13.63
CA LYS A 89 -8.82 -27.00 12.22
C LYS A 89 -9.28 -25.56 11.95
N LEU A 90 -10.42 -25.14 12.51
CA LEU A 90 -10.96 -23.80 12.34
C LEU A 90 -10.01 -22.72 12.89
N GLN A 91 -9.54 -22.90 14.13
CA GLN A 91 -8.63 -21.94 14.78
C GLN A 91 -7.31 -21.83 14.00
N THR A 92 -6.78 -22.94 13.49
CA THR A 92 -5.56 -22.92 12.68
C THR A 92 -5.75 -22.20 11.34
N GLN A 93 -6.90 -22.37 10.68
CA GLN A 93 -7.20 -21.66 9.42
C GLN A 93 -7.41 -20.15 9.61
N ILE A 94 -8.11 -19.76 10.67
CA ILE A 94 -8.28 -18.35 11.01
C ILE A 94 -6.92 -17.72 11.36
N GLY A 95 -6.10 -18.42 12.14
CA GLY A 95 -4.72 -18.00 12.45
C GLY A 95 -3.84 -17.89 11.20
N PHE A 96 -4.02 -18.77 10.22
CA PHE A 96 -3.37 -18.67 8.92
C PHE A 96 -3.74 -17.37 8.19
N PHE A 97 -5.02 -17.01 8.13
CA PHE A 97 -5.43 -15.75 7.49
C PHE A 97 -4.85 -14.53 8.20
N ALA A 98 -4.88 -14.51 9.54
CA ALA A 98 -4.30 -13.44 10.34
C ALA A 98 -2.79 -13.30 10.10
N TYR A 99 -2.05 -14.41 10.13
CA TYR A 99 -0.62 -14.40 9.87
C TYR A 99 -0.28 -14.02 8.42
N SER A 100 -1.04 -14.52 7.44
CA SER A 100 -0.88 -14.17 6.02
C SER A 100 -0.99 -12.67 5.80
N LEU A 101 -1.96 -12.00 6.43
CA LEU A 101 -2.08 -10.54 6.37
C LEU A 101 -0.86 -9.85 6.99
N THR A 102 -0.43 -10.26 8.20
CA THR A 102 0.74 -9.67 8.85
C THR A 102 1.99 -9.82 7.98
N PHE A 103 2.16 -10.98 7.35
CA PHE A 103 3.25 -11.23 6.40
C PHE A 103 3.16 -10.36 5.15
N LEU A 104 1.97 -10.11 4.61
CA LEU A 104 1.78 -9.25 3.43
C LEU A 104 2.02 -7.77 3.72
N LEU A 105 1.64 -7.29 4.92
CA LEU A 105 1.82 -5.89 5.30
C LEU A 105 3.27 -5.57 5.72
N SER A 106 3.97 -6.51 6.36
CA SER A 106 5.29 -6.24 6.97
C SER A 106 6.37 -5.77 5.97
N PRO A 107 6.58 -6.41 4.81
CA PRO A 107 7.59 -6.00 3.84
C PRO A 107 7.42 -4.56 3.40
N THR A 108 6.18 -4.07 3.26
CA THR A 108 5.95 -2.71 2.75
C THR A 108 6.60 -1.61 3.59
N ALA A 109 6.87 -1.84 4.88
CA ALA A 109 7.64 -0.93 5.73
C ALA A 109 9.09 -0.71 5.25
N GLU A 110 9.70 -1.69 4.57
CA GLU A 110 11.04 -1.57 3.98
C GLU A 110 11.08 -0.57 2.80
N GLY A 111 9.92 -0.14 2.29
CA GLY A 111 9.83 0.90 1.25
C GLY A 111 10.00 2.31 1.80
N LEU A 112 9.87 2.50 3.12
CA LEU A 112 10.00 3.80 3.79
C LEU A 112 11.28 4.59 3.44
N PRO A 113 12.50 4.02 3.49
CA PRO A 113 13.72 4.79 3.22
C PRO A 113 13.76 5.28 1.77
N ILE A 114 13.22 4.50 0.83
CA ILE A 114 13.11 4.87 -0.59
C ILE A 114 12.17 6.08 -0.72
N PHE A 115 10.98 6.02 -0.12
CA PHE A 115 10.04 7.15 -0.17
C PHE A 115 10.58 8.41 0.50
N LEU A 116 11.35 8.28 1.60
CA LEU A 116 12.01 9.40 2.25
C LEU A 116 13.10 10.04 1.36
N GLN A 117 13.86 9.22 0.64
CA GLN A 117 14.86 9.69 -0.32
C GLN A 117 14.18 10.39 -1.52
N GLU A 118 13.16 9.77 -2.11
CA GLU A 118 12.40 10.34 -3.22
C GLU A 118 11.71 11.66 -2.83
N ARG A 119 11.19 11.78 -1.60
CA ARG A 119 10.64 13.04 -1.10
C ARG A 119 11.66 14.18 -1.15
N ARG A 120 12.92 13.93 -0.75
CA ARG A 120 13.98 14.94 -0.78
C ARG A 120 14.31 15.37 -2.21
N ILE A 121 14.27 14.44 -3.16
CA ILE A 121 14.48 14.72 -4.59
C ILE A 121 13.31 15.56 -5.11
N LEU A 122 12.08 15.15 -4.81
CA LEU A 122 10.85 15.87 -5.17
C LEU A 122 10.87 17.32 -4.67
N GLU A 123 11.18 17.55 -3.39
CA GLU A 123 11.23 18.91 -2.81
C GLU A 123 12.22 19.81 -3.57
N ARG A 124 13.39 19.27 -3.96
CA ARG A 124 14.42 20.00 -4.75
C ARG A 124 14.01 20.25 -6.20
N GLU A 125 13.37 19.29 -6.85
CA GLU A 125 12.94 19.44 -8.25
C GLU A 125 11.72 20.38 -8.34
N THR A 126 10.83 20.32 -7.35
CA THR A 126 9.62 21.15 -7.29
C THR A 126 9.90 22.59 -6.87
N SER A 127 10.95 22.84 -6.08
CA SER A 127 11.39 24.22 -5.78
C SER A 127 11.96 24.93 -7.01
N LYS A 128 12.57 24.18 -7.94
CA LYS A 128 13.04 24.67 -9.24
C LYS A 128 11.94 24.74 -10.31
N GLY A 129 10.68 24.41 -9.98
CA GLY A 129 9.57 24.43 -10.94
C GLY A 129 9.63 23.35 -12.02
N ALA A 130 10.40 22.26 -11.84
CA ALA A 130 10.61 21.26 -12.89
C ALA A 130 9.32 20.49 -13.27
N TYR A 131 8.47 20.18 -12.30
CA TYR A 131 7.18 19.50 -12.51
C TYR A 131 6.26 19.68 -11.28
N ARG A 132 5.00 19.23 -11.42
CA ARG A 132 3.98 19.34 -10.36
C ARG A 132 3.99 18.14 -9.41
N VAL A 133 3.71 18.37 -8.13
CA VAL A 133 3.55 17.30 -7.12
C VAL A 133 2.46 16.30 -7.52
N SER A 134 1.38 16.76 -8.15
CA SER A 134 0.31 15.88 -8.64
C SER A 134 0.80 14.89 -9.69
N SER A 135 1.62 15.37 -10.64
CA SER A 135 2.22 14.53 -11.69
C SER A 135 3.09 13.44 -11.08
N TYR A 136 3.87 13.77 -10.04
CA TYR A 136 4.69 12.81 -9.29
C TYR A 136 3.87 11.73 -8.58
N VAL A 137 2.82 12.11 -7.83
CA VAL A 137 2.03 11.14 -7.06
C VAL A 137 1.30 10.20 -8.01
N VAL A 138 0.75 10.71 -9.11
CA VAL A 138 0.07 9.89 -10.13
C VAL A 138 1.06 8.96 -10.83
N SER A 139 2.19 9.46 -11.30
CA SER A 139 3.19 8.62 -12.00
C SER A 139 3.75 7.53 -11.10
N SER A 140 4.08 7.87 -9.84
CA SER A 140 4.57 6.90 -8.86
C SER A 140 3.52 5.81 -8.62
N THR A 141 2.26 6.21 -8.39
CA THR A 141 1.17 5.27 -8.13
C THR A 141 0.97 4.31 -9.31
N LEU A 142 0.90 4.82 -10.55
CA LEU A 142 0.70 3.99 -11.74
C LEU A 142 1.82 2.96 -11.96
N VAL A 143 3.07 3.31 -11.69
CA VAL A 143 4.21 2.40 -11.86
C VAL A 143 4.23 1.29 -10.80
N PHE A 144 3.82 1.58 -9.56
CA PHE A 144 3.79 0.58 -8.50
C PHE A 144 2.64 -0.45 -8.66
N PHE A 145 1.54 -0.10 -9.33
CA PHE A 145 0.38 -1.00 -9.52
C PHE A 145 0.72 -2.36 -10.15
N PRO A 146 1.34 -2.43 -11.35
CA PRO A 146 1.68 -3.70 -11.99
C PRO A 146 2.75 -4.47 -11.23
N PHE A 147 3.69 -3.77 -10.59
CA PHE A 147 4.73 -4.41 -9.77
C PHE A 147 4.13 -5.15 -8.58
N LEU A 148 3.26 -4.48 -7.82
CA LEU A 148 2.63 -5.08 -6.64
C LEU A 148 1.63 -6.17 -7.03
N LEU A 149 1.06 -6.12 -8.24
CA LEU A 149 0.25 -7.20 -8.80
C LEU A 149 1.09 -8.48 -8.99
N LEU A 150 2.28 -8.36 -9.58
CA LEU A 150 3.18 -9.50 -9.75
C LEU A 150 3.52 -10.15 -8.40
N VAL A 151 3.90 -9.35 -7.41
CA VAL A 151 4.22 -9.83 -6.05
C VAL A 151 3.02 -10.54 -5.41
N ALA A 152 1.83 -9.96 -5.53
CA ALA A 152 0.59 -10.54 -5.01
C ALA A 152 0.24 -11.88 -5.69
N LEU A 153 0.40 -11.97 -7.02
CA LEU A 153 0.15 -13.19 -7.78
C LEU A 153 1.14 -14.31 -7.41
N LEU A 154 2.42 -13.99 -7.25
CA LEU A 154 3.42 -14.96 -6.83
C LEU A 154 3.12 -15.50 -5.42
N TYR A 155 2.86 -14.61 -4.46
CA TYR A 155 2.49 -15.01 -3.10
C TYR A 155 1.21 -15.86 -3.08
N SER A 156 0.15 -15.37 -3.73
CA SER A 156 -1.16 -16.05 -3.74
C SER A 156 -1.08 -17.42 -4.43
N THR A 157 -0.36 -17.54 -5.54
CA THR A 157 -0.17 -18.83 -6.22
C THR A 157 0.57 -19.81 -5.32
N SER A 158 1.66 -19.41 -4.67
CA SER A 158 2.39 -20.31 -3.77
C SER A 158 1.53 -20.75 -2.59
N VAL A 159 0.90 -19.82 -1.88
CA VAL A 159 0.20 -20.13 -0.64
C VAL A 159 -1.15 -20.83 -0.87
N TYR A 160 -1.92 -20.42 -1.87
CA TYR A 160 -3.30 -20.88 -2.05
C TYR A 160 -3.39 -22.36 -2.35
N TRP A 161 -2.53 -22.82 -3.26
CA TRP A 161 -2.48 -24.22 -3.69
C TRP A 161 -1.84 -25.12 -2.64
N LEU A 162 -0.81 -24.65 -1.92
CA LEU A 162 -0.15 -25.44 -0.86
C LEU A 162 -1.02 -25.64 0.38
N VAL A 163 -1.75 -24.61 0.83
CA VAL A 163 -2.65 -24.73 2.00
C VAL A 163 -3.87 -25.61 1.69
N GLY A 164 -4.23 -25.76 0.41
CA GLY A 164 -5.41 -26.50 -0.01
C GLY A 164 -6.71 -25.76 0.33
N LEU A 165 -6.71 -24.44 0.13
CA LEU A 165 -7.93 -23.62 0.17
C LEU A 165 -8.93 -24.08 -0.91
N ARG A 166 -10.14 -23.51 -0.91
CA ARG A 166 -11.21 -23.88 -1.85
C ARG A 166 -10.70 -24.01 -3.30
N ARG A 167 -10.80 -25.20 -3.91
CA ARG A 167 -10.27 -25.47 -5.26
C ARG A 167 -11.20 -24.98 -6.37
N THR A 168 -11.51 -23.68 -6.38
CA THR A 168 -12.31 -23.06 -7.43
C THR A 168 -11.61 -21.82 -7.98
N MET A 169 -11.77 -21.57 -9.29
CA MET A 169 -11.07 -20.44 -9.93
C MET A 169 -11.57 -19.09 -9.43
N ASP A 170 -12.86 -18.96 -9.12
CA ASP A 170 -13.44 -17.76 -8.52
C ASP A 170 -12.85 -17.44 -7.13
N GLY A 171 -12.63 -18.48 -6.32
CA GLY A 171 -12.02 -18.38 -5.01
C GLY A 171 -10.55 -17.94 -5.09
N PHE A 172 -9.78 -18.50 -6.03
CA PHE A 172 -8.39 -18.11 -6.26
C PHE A 172 -8.28 -16.66 -6.74
N LEU A 173 -9.03 -16.29 -7.79
CA LEU A 173 -8.99 -14.95 -8.35
C LEU A 173 -9.41 -13.89 -7.33
N TYR A 174 -10.45 -14.16 -6.54
CA TYR A 174 -10.85 -13.24 -5.48
C TYR A 174 -9.78 -13.13 -4.38
N PHE A 175 -9.18 -14.25 -3.96
CA PHE A 175 -8.09 -14.23 -2.99
C PHE A 175 -6.89 -13.42 -3.49
N SER A 176 -6.42 -13.65 -4.72
CA SER A 176 -5.33 -12.91 -5.35
C SER A 176 -5.64 -11.42 -5.47
N LEU A 177 -6.89 -11.07 -5.80
CA LEU A 177 -7.33 -9.68 -5.88
C LEU A 177 -7.31 -9.00 -4.50
N VAL A 178 -7.78 -9.67 -3.45
CA VAL A 178 -7.71 -9.16 -2.07
C VAL A 178 -6.26 -8.96 -1.64
N VAL A 179 -5.38 -9.94 -1.90
CA VAL A 179 -3.94 -9.84 -1.61
C VAL A 179 -3.31 -8.64 -2.34
N TRP A 180 -3.66 -8.43 -3.61
CA TRP A 180 -3.16 -7.29 -4.38
C TRP A 180 -3.58 -5.95 -3.78
N ILE A 181 -4.85 -5.80 -3.40
CA ILE A 181 -5.33 -4.57 -2.75
C ILE A 181 -4.70 -4.39 -1.37
N VAL A 182 -4.47 -5.46 -0.60
CA VAL A 182 -3.74 -5.38 0.69
C VAL A 182 -2.35 -4.79 0.50
N VAL A 183 -1.59 -5.31 -0.47
CA VAL A 183 -0.22 -4.83 -0.74
C VAL A 183 -0.25 -3.38 -1.25
N LEU A 184 -1.22 -3.02 -2.10
CA LEU A 184 -1.43 -1.63 -2.56
C LEU A 184 -1.78 -0.68 -1.42
N MET A 185 -2.67 -1.10 -0.53
CA MET A 185 -3.13 -0.34 0.63
C MET A 185 -1.97 -0.10 1.59
N SER A 186 -1.20 -1.14 1.90
CA SER A 186 -0.03 -1.04 2.76
C SER A 186 1.07 -0.16 2.16
N ASN A 187 1.34 -0.27 0.84
CA ASN A 187 2.27 0.61 0.15
C ASN A 187 1.82 2.08 0.18
N SER A 188 0.51 2.33 0.03
CA SER A 188 -0.05 3.68 0.08
C SER A 188 -0.03 4.26 1.50
N PHE A 189 -0.26 3.42 2.51
CA PHE A 189 -0.11 3.77 3.92
C PHE A 189 1.33 4.19 4.24
N VAL A 190 2.33 3.39 3.85
CA VAL A 190 3.75 3.73 4.06
C VAL A 190 4.15 4.99 3.30
N ALA A 191 3.69 5.15 2.05
CA ALA A 191 3.95 6.36 1.27
C ALA A 191 3.37 7.62 1.96
N CYS A 192 2.16 7.53 2.52
CA CYS A 192 1.55 8.61 3.27
C CYS A 192 2.35 8.98 4.53
N PHE A 193 2.74 7.99 5.34
CA PHE A 193 3.54 8.23 6.54
C PHE A 193 4.95 8.73 6.22
N SER A 194 5.54 8.30 5.11
CA SER A 194 6.83 8.82 4.64
C SER A 194 6.79 10.32 4.35
N ALA A 195 5.64 10.85 3.93
CA ALA A 195 5.45 12.28 3.72
C ALA A 195 5.36 13.06 5.04
N LEU A 196 4.73 12.46 6.06
CA LEU A 196 4.56 13.05 7.40
C LEU A 196 5.86 13.07 8.22
N VAL A 197 6.61 11.96 8.21
CA VAL A 197 7.70 11.76 9.18
C VAL A 197 8.99 12.45 8.74
N PRO A 198 9.73 13.08 9.65
CA PRO A 198 10.98 13.78 9.31
C PRO A 198 12.10 12.79 8.97
N ASN A 199 12.19 11.69 9.71
CA ASN A 199 13.34 10.79 9.74
C ASN A 199 12.90 9.32 9.68
N PHE A 200 13.82 8.45 9.24
CA PHE A 200 13.59 7.00 9.12
C PHE A 200 13.23 6.33 10.45
N ILE A 201 13.97 6.60 11.53
CA ILE A 201 13.77 5.98 12.86
C ILE A 201 12.36 6.25 13.39
N LEU A 202 11.89 7.49 13.31
CA LEU A 202 10.53 7.84 13.75
C LEU A 202 9.48 7.19 12.85
N GLY A 203 9.72 7.18 11.54
CA GLY A 203 8.82 6.57 10.57
C GLY A 203 8.63 5.07 10.76
N THR A 204 9.72 4.31 10.94
CA THR A 204 9.63 2.86 11.18
C THR A 204 8.91 2.56 12.49
N SER A 205 9.22 3.31 13.55
CA SER A 205 8.60 3.12 14.87
C SER A 205 7.09 3.39 14.83
N LEU A 206 6.67 4.48 14.18
CA LEU A 206 5.25 4.83 14.04
C LEU A 206 4.50 3.82 13.17
N ILE A 207 5.06 3.43 12.02
CA ILE A 207 4.43 2.45 11.13
C ILE A 207 4.29 1.10 11.84
N ALA A 208 5.33 0.62 12.51
CA ALA A 208 5.29 -0.64 13.25
C ALA A 208 4.25 -0.61 14.39
N GLY A 209 4.21 0.49 15.17
CA GLY A 209 3.23 0.67 16.23
C GLY A 209 1.78 0.70 15.71
N LEU A 210 1.54 1.41 14.60
CA LEU A 210 0.21 1.48 13.98
C LEU A 210 -0.22 0.16 13.36
N VAL A 211 0.66 -0.52 12.63
CA VAL A 211 0.36 -1.84 12.05
C VAL A 211 0.06 -2.87 13.15
N GLY A 212 0.86 -2.90 14.22
CA GLY A 212 0.59 -3.76 15.38
C GLY A 212 -0.74 -3.44 16.07
N SER A 213 -1.06 -2.15 16.23
CA SER A 213 -2.34 -1.71 16.78
C SER A 213 -3.51 -2.13 15.88
N PHE A 214 -3.41 -1.91 14.57
CA PHE A 214 -4.44 -2.33 13.62
C PHE A 214 -4.62 -3.85 13.59
N PHE A 215 -3.55 -4.62 13.82
CA PHE A 215 -3.66 -6.08 13.92
C PHE A 215 -4.45 -6.51 15.16
N LEU A 216 -4.27 -5.84 16.30
CA LEU A 216 -5.07 -6.09 17.50
C LEU A 216 -6.57 -5.87 17.23
N PHE A 217 -6.90 -4.79 16.53
CA PHE A 217 -8.29 -4.44 16.18
C PHE A 217 -8.80 -5.12 14.89
N SER A 218 -8.12 -6.14 14.38
CA SER A 218 -8.50 -6.85 13.14
C SER A 218 -9.80 -7.66 13.23
N GLY A 219 -10.28 -7.96 14.44
CA GLY A 219 -11.37 -8.92 14.67
C GLY A 219 -10.89 -10.36 14.87
N TYR A 220 -9.57 -10.61 14.80
CA TYR A 220 -8.97 -11.92 15.10
C TYR A 220 -8.83 -12.18 16.61
N PHE A 221 -8.28 -11.21 17.36
CA PHE A 221 -8.02 -11.38 18.81
C PHE A 221 -9.25 -11.11 19.67
N ILE A 222 -10.02 -10.08 19.31
CA ILE A 222 -11.19 -9.63 20.05
C ILE A 222 -12.31 -9.46 19.03
N ALA A 223 -13.45 -10.12 19.26
CA ALA A 223 -14.63 -9.94 18.43
C ALA A 223 -15.18 -8.52 18.56
N LYS A 224 -15.83 -8.02 17.52
CA LYS A 224 -16.37 -6.66 17.49
C LYS A 224 -17.35 -6.39 18.64
N ASP A 225 -18.18 -7.38 18.98
CA ASP A 225 -19.24 -7.23 19.99
C ASP A 225 -18.70 -7.16 21.42
N ASP A 226 -17.53 -7.76 21.65
CA ASP A 226 -16.81 -7.72 22.93
C ASP A 226 -15.93 -6.47 23.07
N MET A 227 -15.79 -5.67 22.00
CA MET A 227 -14.94 -4.50 22.00
C MET A 227 -15.63 -3.31 22.70
N PRO A 228 -14.94 -2.62 23.62
CA PRO A 228 -15.50 -1.42 24.23
C PRO A 228 -15.88 -0.36 23.18
N LYS A 229 -17.05 0.27 23.35
CA LYS A 229 -17.64 1.18 22.34
C LYS A 229 -16.70 2.30 21.86
N TYR A 230 -15.81 2.77 22.74
CA TYR A 230 -14.87 3.83 22.42
C TYR A 230 -13.68 3.38 21.54
N TRP A 231 -13.38 2.08 21.43
CA TRP A 231 -12.33 1.54 20.55
C TRP A 231 -12.85 1.06 19.19
N ILE A 232 -14.17 0.99 18.99
CA ILE A 232 -14.79 0.49 17.76
C ILE A 232 -14.32 1.26 16.50
N PHE A 233 -14.00 2.56 16.64
CA PHE A 233 -13.48 3.34 15.51
C PHE A 233 -12.14 2.80 14.98
N MET A 234 -11.26 2.29 15.85
CA MET A 234 -9.99 1.68 15.45
C MET A 234 -10.19 0.36 14.70
N HIS A 235 -11.25 -0.38 15.02
CA HIS A 235 -11.64 -1.56 14.26
C HIS A 235 -12.00 -1.18 12.81
N TYR A 236 -12.79 -0.13 12.60
CA TYR A 236 -13.14 0.32 11.24
C TYR A 236 -12.00 1.02 10.49
N LEU A 237 -11.03 1.60 11.20
CA LEU A 237 -9.82 2.19 10.60
C LEU A 237 -8.73 1.14 10.30
N SER A 238 -8.84 -0.06 10.87
CA SER A 238 -7.83 -1.10 10.74
C SER A 238 -7.61 -1.54 9.31
N LEU A 239 -6.33 -1.59 8.92
CA LEU A 239 -5.87 -2.17 7.65
C LEU A 239 -6.05 -3.69 7.59
N PHE A 240 -6.34 -4.35 8.72
CA PHE A 240 -6.48 -5.81 8.79
C PHE A 240 -7.93 -6.28 8.74
N LYS A 241 -8.88 -5.50 9.28
CA LYS A 241 -10.30 -5.89 9.39
C LYS A 241 -10.86 -6.37 8.04
N TYR A 242 -10.89 -5.48 7.05
CA TYR A 242 -11.56 -5.76 5.78
C TYR A 242 -10.90 -6.89 4.99
N PRO A 243 -9.56 -6.96 4.85
CA PRO A 243 -8.91 -8.10 4.22
C PRO A 243 -9.18 -9.43 4.93
N PHE A 244 -9.22 -9.41 6.26
CA PHE A 244 -9.46 -10.60 7.06
C PHE A 244 -10.88 -11.14 6.86
N GLU A 245 -11.88 -10.26 6.90
CA GLU A 245 -13.26 -10.59 6.56
C GLU A 245 -13.37 -11.10 5.11
N CYS A 246 -12.66 -10.47 4.15
CA CYS A 246 -12.63 -10.92 2.76
C CYS A 246 -12.08 -12.35 2.61
N PHE A 247 -11.00 -12.70 3.33
CA PHE A 247 -10.46 -14.07 3.33
C PHE A 247 -11.44 -15.07 3.93
N MET A 248 -12.10 -14.72 5.03
CA MET A 248 -13.13 -15.55 5.65
C MET A 248 -14.34 -15.77 4.73
N ILE A 249 -14.86 -14.70 4.12
CA ILE A 249 -15.98 -14.78 3.16
C ILE A 249 -15.58 -15.61 1.94
N ASN A 250 -14.34 -15.52 1.48
CA ASN A 250 -13.89 -16.29 0.32
C ASN A 250 -13.87 -17.80 0.58
N GLU A 251 -13.41 -18.21 1.77
CA GLU A 251 -13.24 -19.62 2.12
C GLU A 251 -14.54 -20.26 2.64
N TYR A 252 -15.30 -19.53 3.47
CA TYR A 252 -16.49 -20.05 4.14
C TYR A 252 -17.82 -19.55 3.52
N GLY A 253 -17.76 -18.60 2.59
CA GLY A 253 -18.93 -18.11 1.83
C GLY A 253 -19.19 -18.89 0.53
N GLY A 254 -20.27 -18.54 -0.17
CA GLY A 254 -20.76 -19.25 -1.35
C GLY A 254 -21.29 -20.66 -1.07
N GLU A 255 -21.90 -21.30 -2.08
CA GLU A 255 -22.59 -22.59 -1.88
C GLU A 255 -21.70 -23.71 -1.31
N GLN A 256 -20.43 -23.76 -1.73
CA GLN A 256 -19.48 -24.78 -1.25
C GLN A 256 -18.93 -24.46 0.14
N GLY A 257 -18.70 -23.18 0.47
CA GLY A 257 -18.22 -22.76 1.79
C GLY A 257 -19.28 -22.95 2.87
N LYS A 258 -20.54 -22.64 2.56
CA LYS A 258 -21.68 -22.82 3.48
C LYS A 258 -21.86 -24.28 3.90
N ARG A 259 -21.68 -25.22 2.96
CA ARG A 259 -21.80 -26.67 3.23
C ARG A 259 -20.57 -27.27 3.90
N LYS A 260 -19.48 -26.51 4.05
CA LYS A 260 -18.24 -27.00 4.65
C LYS A 260 -18.43 -27.17 6.15
N CYS A 261 -18.26 -28.39 6.64
CA CYS A 261 -18.29 -28.65 8.06
C CYS A 261 -16.98 -28.22 8.73
N LEU A 262 -17.07 -27.33 9.71
CA LEU A 262 -15.91 -26.78 10.43
C LEU A 262 -15.61 -27.55 11.71
N LYS A 263 -16.65 -28.06 12.37
CA LYS A 263 -16.55 -28.85 13.60
C LYS A 263 -17.42 -30.09 13.49
N ASN A 264 -16.77 -31.24 13.34
CA ASN A 264 -17.42 -32.55 13.37
C ASN A 264 -17.22 -33.19 14.74
N ILE A 265 -18.30 -33.69 15.33
CA ILE A 265 -18.25 -34.51 16.54
C ILE A 265 -19.05 -35.78 16.21
N GLU A 266 -18.39 -36.95 16.27
CA GLU A 266 -19.04 -38.26 16.12
C GLU A 266 -19.89 -38.41 14.84
N GLY A 267 -19.45 -37.81 13.72
CA GLY A 267 -20.12 -37.90 12.42
C GLY A 267 -21.16 -36.80 12.15
N TYR A 268 -21.58 -36.04 13.17
CA TYR A 268 -22.49 -34.91 13.02
C TYR A 268 -21.72 -33.58 12.89
N CYS A 269 -22.15 -32.73 11.97
CA CYS A 269 -21.61 -31.40 11.83
C CYS A 269 -22.30 -30.42 12.77
N PHE A 270 -21.56 -29.87 13.73
CA PHE A 270 -22.09 -28.92 14.70
C PHE A 270 -21.99 -27.45 14.23
N LEU A 271 -21.06 -27.15 13.33
CA LEU A 271 -20.83 -25.79 12.86
C LEU A 271 -20.53 -25.79 11.36
N TYR A 272 -21.43 -25.15 10.61
CA TYR A 272 -21.29 -24.89 9.19
C TYR A 272 -20.63 -23.53 8.95
N GLY A 273 -20.08 -23.33 7.75
CA GLY A 273 -19.40 -22.10 7.37
C GLY A 273 -20.27 -20.85 7.43
N ASP A 274 -21.56 -20.97 7.12
CA ASP A 274 -22.53 -19.86 7.15
C ASP A 274 -22.83 -19.41 8.58
N GLU A 275 -23.04 -20.37 9.49
CA GLU A 275 -23.27 -20.09 10.91
C GLU A 275 -22.02 -19.52 11.57
N PHE A 276 -20.83 -19.98 11.17
CA PHE A 276 -19.57 -19.41 11.60
C PHE A 276 -19.39 -17.95 11.16
N LEU A 277 -19.67 -17.64 9.89
CA LEU A 277 -19.59 -16.25 9.39
C LEU A 277 -20.58 -15.33 10.12
N LYS A 278 -21.81 -15.81 10.37
CA LYS A 278 -22.82 -15.08 11.15
C LYS A 278 -22.37 -14.84 12.59
N LYS A 279 -21.76 -15.83 13.26
CA LYS A 279 -21.20 -15.68 14.61
C LYS A 279 -20.07 -14.65 14.66
N GLN A 280 -19.31 -14.50 13.58
CA GLN A 280 -18.29 -13.46 13.47
C GLN A 280 -18.87 -12.08 13.12
N GLY A 281 -20.19 -11.96 12.86
CA GLY A 281 -20.82 -10.73 12.40
C GLY A 281 -20.48 -10.37 10.95
N VAL A 282 -20.05 -11.36 10.15
CA VAL A 282 -19.60 -11.18 8.76
C VAL A 282 -20.64 -11.76 7.82
N GLU A 283 -21.22 -10.90 6.99
CA GLU A 283 -22.17 -11.32 5.95
C GLU A 283 -21.49 -11.47 4.59
N GLU A 284 -22.05 -12.35 3.75
CA GLU A 284 -21.59 -12.53 2.37
C GLU A 284 -21.85 -11.28 1.50
N SER A 285 -22.87 -10.48 1.84
CA SER A 285 -23.17 -9.18 1.24
C SER A 285 -22.00 -8.20 1.34
N HIS A 286 -21.17 -8.32 2.38
CA HIS A 286 -20.03 -7.46 2.62
C HIS A 286 -18.85 -7.74 1.70
N LYS A 287 -18.86 -8.82 0.89
CA LYS A 287 -17.75 -9.21 0.02
C LYS A 287 -17.22 -8.05 -0.83
N TRP A 288 -18.11 -7.44 -1.64
CA TRP A 288 -17.74 -6.34 -2.52
C TRP A 288 -17.67 -4.99 -1.80
N SER A 289 -18.44 -4.81 -0.72
CA SER A 289 -18.38 -3.61 0.11
C SER A 289 -17.01 -3.47 0.78
N ASN A 290 -16.50 -4.53 1.39
CA ASN A 290 -15.18 -4.56 2.02
C ASN A 290 -14.08 -4.29 1.01
N LEU A 291 -14.20 -4.86 -0.18
CA LEU A 291 -13.29 -4.59 -1.29
C LEU A 291 -13.27 -3.10 -1.67
N ALA A 292 -14.46 -2.50 -1.81
CA ALA A 292 -14.60 -1.08 -2.13
C ALA A 292 -14.01 -0.18 -1.03
N VAL A 293 -14.21 -0.53 0.25
CA VAL A 293 -13.60 0.21 1.38
C VAL A 293 -12.08 0.09 1.35
N MET A 294 -11.52 -1.09 1.09
CA MET A 294 -10.06 -1.27 0.95
C MET A 294 -9.49 -0.44 -0.21
N THR A 295 -10.16 -0.43 -1.36
CA THR A 295 -9.80 0.44 -2.48
C THR A 295 -9.92 1.93 -2.11
N GLY A 296 -10.94 2.29 -1.33
CA GLY A 296 -11.12 3.62 -0.74
C GLY A 296 -9.92 4.03 0.12
N PHE A 297 -9.39 3.13 0.96
CA PHE A 297 -8.17 3.39 1.72
C PHE A 297 -6.94 3.60 0.83
N VAL A 298 -6.78 2.82 -0.23
CA VAL A 298 -5.69 3.02 -1.20
C VAL A 298 -5.70 4.45 -1.74
N PHE A 299 -6.84 4.90 -2.28
CA PHE A 299 -6.97 6.25 -2.82
C PHE A 299 -6.91 7.32 -1.74
N GLY A 300 -7.52 7.09 -0.58
CA GLY A 300 -7.52 8.00 0.56
C GLY A 300 -6.11 8.30 1.08
N TYR A 301 -5.28 7.27 1.30
CA TYR A 301 -3.89 7.48 1.72
C TYR A 301 -3.04 8.14 0.64
N ARG A 302 -3.28 7.85 -0.65
CA ARG A 302 -2.59 8.53 -1.75
C ARG A 302 -2.97 9.99 -1.87
N PHE A 303 -4.25 10.31 -1.69
CA PHE A 303 -4.74 11.68 -1.68
C PHE A 303 -4.20 12.45 -0.48
N LEU A 304 -4.19 11.84 0.71
CA LEU A 304 -3.62 12.46 1.91
C LEU A 304 -2.11 12.69 1.76
N CYS A 305 -1.39 11.71 1.21
CA CYS A 305 0.02 11.85 0.84
C CYS A 305 0.24 13.05 -0.12
N PHE A 306 -0.60 13.17 -1.15
CA PHE A 306 -0.56 14.30 -2.09
C PHE A 306 -0.76 15.65 -1.38
N LEU A 307 -1.76 15.78 -0.50
CA LEU A 307 -2.00 17.01 0.26
C LEU A 307 -0.81 17.38 1.16
N ILE A 308 -0.20 16.41 1.85
CA ILE A 308 0.97 16.66 2.69
C ILE A 308 2.16 17.13 1.85
N LEU A 309 2.43 16.44 0.73
CA LEU A 309 3.53 16.82 -0.16
C LEU A 309 3.31 18.19 -0.79
N LEU A 310 2.06 18.53 -1.15
CA LEU A 310 1.71 19.87 -1.61
C LEU A 310 1.99 20.93 -0.55
N PHE A 311 1.52 20.71 0.69
CA PHE A 311 1.70 21.67 1.77
C PHE A 311 3.19 21.87 2.09
N ARG A 312 3.98 20.80 2.11
CA ARG A 312 5.44 20.87 2.29
C ARG A 312 6.11 21.62 1.14
N SER A 313 5.78 21.28 -0.10
CA SER A 313 6.36 21.95 -1.27
C SER A 313 6.00 23.42 -1.35
N TYR A 314 4.80 23.81 -0.92
CA TYR A 314 4.39 25.21 -0.84
C TYR A 314 5.24 25.95 0.20
N ARG A 315 5.40 25.37 1.40
CA ARG A 315 6.23 25.95 2.47
C ARG A 315 7.70 26.09 2.10
N THR A 316 8.25 25.23 1.24
CA THR A 316 9.65 25.35 0.77
C THR A 316 9.84 26.42 -0.30
N ARG A 317 8.76 26.89 -0.96
CA ARG A 317 8.82 27.96 -1.97
C ARG A 317 8.64 29.37 -1.39
N VAL A 318 8.00 29.48 -0.23
CA VAL A 318 7.82 30.73 0.53
C VAL A 318 9.03 30.95 1.42
#